data_AF-A0A131XV81-F1
#
_entry.id   AF-A0A131XV81-F1
#
_cell.length_a   1.000
_cell.length_b   1.000
_cell.length_c   1.000
_cell.angle_alpha   90.00
_cell.angle_beta   90.00
_cell.angle_gamma   90.00
#
_symmetry.space_group_name_H-M   'P 1'
#
loop_
_entity.id
_entity.type
_entity.pdbx_description
1 polymer ?
#
loop_
_entity_poly.entity_id
_entity_poly.type
_entity_poly.pdbx_seq_one_letter_code
_entity_poly.pdbx_strand_id
1 'polypeptide(L)'
;FILVPALLGLKGNLEMTLAARLSTQANLGNMDTGAEQLAMTTGNMALIQCQATVVAFLASLFAVLMGYVTESRFDTGNAVLLCASSMVTASVASLLLGSLMVGVVIFSRKCHLNPDNIATPIAASLGDLTTLALLAGVSSLLFNTMDLVWLSPLVVCVFLAFIPLWVYLSRRNPYTKDVLCTGWVPVICAMGISSVGGCILDAAVTRFSGLAVFQPVINGVGGNLVAIQSCKLSTFLAQRSKMGSHPSSDNQSCINPCSAFCGKTSHSRTARLLMLMVLPGHVIFVYTIRLLSAGHTVITPIFLACYLTASLFQVALLLYFARCMVYWMWGRRIDPDNAAIPYLTALGDLLGIALLALSFWFLDGLGDASVTASGPPPLHGEPLSSAAPSAGYSYLSTAAVPTLLPLD
;
A
#
# COMPACT_ATOMS: atom_id res chain seq x y z
N PHE A 1 -3.76 -10.65 -10.60
CA PHE A 1 -3.81 -9.60 -9.55
C PHE A 1 -2.45 -8.97 -9.20
N ILE A 2 -1.41 -9.26 -9.99
CA ILE A 2 0.00 -9.01 -9.66
C ILE A 2 0.37 -7.51 -9.67
N LEU A 3 -0.27 -6.70 -10.52
CA LEU A 3 0.06 -5.28 -10.67
C LEU A 3 -0.43 -4.40 -9.51
N VAL A 4 -1.55 -4.77 -8.87
CA VAL A 4 -2.20 -3.91 -7.87
C VAL A 4 -1.30 -3.70 -6.63
N PRO A 5 -0.71 -4.75 -6.01
CA PRO A 5 0.25 -4.56 -4.93
C PRO A 5 1.49 -3.77 -5.34
N ALA A 6 2.01 -3.98 -6.55
CA ALA A 6 3.17 -3.26 -7.05
C ALA A 6 2.89 -1.76 -7.25
N LEU A 7 1.72 -1.39 -7.75
CA LEU A 7 1.33 0.02 -7.93
C LEU A 7 1.00 0.71 -6.59
N LEU A 8 0.32 0.02 -5.69
CA LEU A 8 0.05 0.55 -4.35
C LEU A 8 1.36 0.74 -3.56
N GLY A 9 2.25 -0.24 -3.60
CA GLY A 9 3.59 -0.13 -3.02
C GLY A 9 4.40 1.01 -3.64
N LEU A 10 4.36 1.15 -4.97
CA LEU A 10 5.02 2.26 -5.68
C LEU A 10 4.53 3.63 -5.19
N LYS A 11 3.22 3.80 -5.03
CA LYS A 11 2.62 5.04 -4.53
C LYS A 11 3.15 5.37 -3.13
N GLY A 12 3.03 4.42 -2.21
CA GLY A 12 3.49 4.58 -0.84
C GLY A 12 4.95 5.01 -0.79
N ASN A 13 5.77 4.48 -1.69
CA ASN A 13 7.20 4.77 -1.73
C ASN A 13 7.51 6.18 -2.22
N LEU A 14 6.85 6.67 -3.27
CA LEU A 14 7.18 7.97 -3.86
C LEU A 14 6.58 9.15 -3.08
N GLU A 15 5.33 9.02 -2.65
CA GLU A 15 4.64 10.11 -1.95
C GLU A 15 5.08 10.25 -0.51
N MET A 16 5.28 9.14 0.19
CA MET A 16 5.72 9.21 1.58
C MET A 16 7.18 9.62 1.68
N THR A 17 8.05 9.26 0.72
CA THR A 17 9.43 9.81 0.67
C THR A 17 9.44 11.29 0.29
N LEU A 18 8.52 11.77 -0.56
CA LEU A 18 8.34 13.20 -0.77
C LEU A 18 7.93 13.91 0.52
N ALA A 19 6.88 13.40 1.18
CA ALA A 19 6.34 13.98 2.39
C ALA A 19 7.40 14.01 3.50
N ALA A 20 8.18 12.93 3.66
CA ALA A 20 9.31 12.84 4.58
C ALA A 20 10.34 13.93 4.31
N ARG A 21 10.87 13.99 3.08
CA ARG A 21 11.88 14.98 2.69
C ARG A 21 11.41 16.41 2.94
N LEU A 22 10.22 16.77 2.45
CA LEU A 22 9.70 18.12 2.61
C LEU A 22 9.43 18.44 4.09
N SER A 23 8.92 17.49 4.87
CA SER A 23 8.64 17.70 6.29
C SER A 23 9.94 17.87 7.09
N THR A 24 10.97 17.07 6.81
CA THR A 24 12.31 17.23 7.40
C THR A 24 12.89 18.60 7.05
N GLN A 25 12.87 19.00 5.78
CA GLN A 25 13.40 20.31 5.35
C GLN A 25 12.62 21.48 5.96
N ALA A 26 11.29 21.39 6.04
CA ALA A 26 10.45 22.37 6.71
C ALA A 26 10.74 22.46 8.22
N ASN A 27 11.00 21.32 8.87
CA ASN A 27 11.38 21.26 10.28
C ASN A 27 12.80 21.76 10.57
N LEU A 28 13.68 21.74 9.57
CA LEU A 28 15.03 22.32 9.64
C LEU A 28 15.06 23.83 9.32
N GLY A 29 13.93 24.42 8.88
CA GLY A 29 13.84 25.84 8.54
C GLY A 29 14.25 26.17 7.09
N ASN A 30 14.53 25.17 6.26
CA ASN A 30 14.98 25.38 4.88
C ASN A 30 13.82 25.71 3.91
N MET A 31 12.58 25.81 4.40
CA MET A 31 11.39 26.14 3.59
C MET A 31 10.75 27.46 4.00
N ASP A 32 11.49 28.36 4.65
CA ASP A 32 10.94 29.61 5.17
C ASP A 32 10.84 30.71 4.06
N THR A 33 11.60 30.58 2.97
CA THR A 33 11.53 31.52 1.83
C THR A 33 10.74 30.96 0.64
N GLY A 34 10.04 31.84 -0.10
CA GLY A 34 9.27 31.45 -1.29
C GLY A 34 10.13 30.88 -2.42
N ALA A 35 11.38 31.34 -2.53
CA ALA A 35 12.34 30.83 -3.51
C ALA A 35 12.75 29.38 -3.21
N GLU A 36 13.04 29.07 -1.94
CA GLU A 36 13.35 27.70 -1.51
C GLU A 36 12.13 26.79 -1.62
N GLN A 37 10.93 27.26 -1.26
CA GLN A 37 9.68 26.52 -1.44
C GLN A 37 9.48 26.15 -2.92
N LEU A 38 9.65 27.11 -3.84
CA LEU A 38 9.51 26.86 -5.27
C LEU A 38 10.59 25.91 -5.80
N ALA A 39 11.84 26.09 -5.38
CA ALA A 39 12.94 25.21 -5.75
C ALA A 39 12.68 23.77 -5.27
N MET A 40 12.35 23.56 -4.00
CA MET A 40 12.05 22.22 -3.48
C MET A 40 10.83 21.61 -4.17
N THR A 41 9.77 22.38 -4.38
CA THR A 41 8.55 21.91 -5.05
C THR A 41 8.86 21.45 -6.47
N THR A 42 9.46 22.32 -7.28
CA THR A 42 9.72 22.01 -8.70
C THR A 42 10.67 20.83 -8.87
N GLY A 43 11.75 20.76 -8.08
CA GLY A 43 12.71 19.65 -8.13
C GLY A 43 12.09 18.32 -7.72
N ASN A 44 11.38 18.30 -6.60
CA ASN A 44 10.76 17.08 -6.09
C ASN A 44 9.60 16.60 -6.96
N MET A 45 8.80 17.52 -7.53
CA MET A 45 7.75 17.16 -8.47
C MET A 45 8.32 16.56 -9.75
N ALA A 46 9.39 17.13 -10.31
CA ALA A 46 10.06 16.54 -11.46
C ALA A 46 10.65 15.15 -11.14
N LEU A 47 11.27 15.00 -9.97
CA LEU A 47 11.83 13.71 -9.52
C LEU A 47 10.74 12.64 -9.39
N ILE A 48 9.62 12.96 -8.74
CA ILE A 48 8.50 12.01 -8.57
C ILE A 48 7.91 11.65 -9.92
N GLN A 49 7.72 12.59 -10.84
CA GLN A 49 7.23 12.28 -12.18
C GLN A 49 8.18 11.34 -12.93
N CYS A 50 9.49 11.56 -12.80
CA CYS A 50 10.49 10.64 -13.35
C CYS A 50 10.37 9.24 -12.74
N GLN A 51 10.33 9.14 -11.41
CA GLN A 51 10.28 7.87 -10.69
C GLN A 51 8.96 7.12 -10.95
N ALA A 52 7.83 7.82 -10.90
CA ALA A 52 6.51 7.25 -11.17
C ALA A 52 6.45 6.67 -12.59
N THR A 53 6.92 7.40 -13.59
CA THR A 53 6.92 6.95 -14.99
C THR A 53 7.79 5.71 -15.18
N VAL A 54 9.03 5.73 -14.70
CA VAL A 54 9.98 4.62 -14.89
C VAL A 54 9.54 3.38 -14.12
N VAL A 55 9.14 3.54 -12.87
CA VAL A 55 8.83 2.39 -12.02
C VAL A 55 7.46 1.80 -12.36
N ALA A 56 6.48 2.61 -12.79
CA ALA A 56 5.23 2.08 -13.33
C ALA A 56 5.47 1.23 -14.59
N PHE A 57 6.34 1.69 -15.49
CA PHE A 57 6.73 0.92 -16.67
C PHE A 57 7.45 -0.39 -16.32
N LEU A 58 8.36 -0.37 -15.33
CA LEU A 58 9.02 -1.59 -14.86
C LEU A 58 8.04 -2.55 -14.17
N ALA A 59 7.11 -2.03 -13.37
CA ALA A 59 6.08 -2.83 -12.70
C ALA A 59 5.13 -3.48 -13.71
N SER A 60 4.73 -2.75 -14.76
CA SER A 60 3.88 -3.31 -15.82
C SER A 60 4.63 -4.38 -16.63
N LEU A 61 5.91 -4.16 -16.95
CA LEU A 61 6.74 -5.18 -17.61
C LEU A 61 6.87 -6.45 -16.77
N PHE A 62 7.08 -6.30 -15.47
CA PHE A 62 7.12 -7.44 -14.54
C PHE A 62 5.77 -8.17 -14.49
N ALA A 63 4.66 -7.45 -14.42
CA ALA A 63 3.33 -8.05 -14.41
C ALA A 63 3.04 -8.83 -15.72
N VAL A 64 3.42 -8.28 -16.87
CA VAL A 64 3.30 -8.96 -18.18
C VAL A 64 4.17 -10.22 -18.22
N LEU A 65 5.42 -10.14 -17.74
CA LEU A 65 6.32 -11.29 -17.69
C LEU A 65 5.76 -12.41 -16.81
N MET A 66 5.24 -12.08 -15.63
CA MET A 66 4.64 -13.06 -14.73
C MET A 66 3.35 -13.66 -15.32
N GLY A 67 2.51 -12.83 -15.95
CA GLY A 67 1.33 -13.33 -16.66
C GLY A 67 1.68 -14.32 -17.76
N TYR A 68 2.75 -14.04 -18.52
CA TYR A 68 3.25 -14.96 -19.54
C TYR A 68 3.74 -16.30 -18.95
N VAL A 69 4.51 -16.25 -17.86
CA VAL A 69 5.02 -17.46 -17.17
C VAL A 69 3.89 -18.32 -16.62
N THR A 70 2.85 -17.70 -16.06
CA THR A 70 1.74 -18.43 -15.42
C THR A 70 0.72 -18.97 -16.42
N GLU A 71 0.33 -18.19 -17.44
CA GLU A 71 -0.80 -18.52 -18.33
C GLU A 71 -0.37 -18.99 -19.73
N SER A 72 0.93 -18.88 -20.07
CA SER A 72 1.49 -19.23 -21.40
C SER A 72 0.81 -18.52 -22.59
N ARG A 73 0.07 -17.44 -22.36
CA ARG A 73 -0.58 -16.61 -23.38
C ARG A 73 0.04 -15.22 -23.37
N PHE A 74 0.52 -14.76 -24.52
CA PHE A 74 1.02 -13.41 -24.71
C PHE A 74 0.08 -12.63 -25.62
N ASP A 75 -0.71 -11.75 -25.02
CA ASP A 75 -1.51 -10.78 -25.77
C ASP A 75 -0.83 -9.41 -25.72
N THR A 76 -0.25 -9.04 -26.87
CA THR A 76 0.48 -7.78 -27.04
C THR A 76 -0.41 -6.56 -26.80
N GLY A 77 -1.71 -6.64 -27.16
CA GLY A 77 -2.65 -5.53 -26.96
C GLY A 77 -2.89 -5.27 -25.48
N ASN A 78 -3.21 -6.33 -24.74
CA ASN A 78 -3.39 -6.27 -23.29
C ASN A 78 -2.11 -5.85 -22.55
N ALA A 79 -0.94 -6.29 -23.01
CA ALA A 79 0.34 -5.88 -22.43
C ALA A 79 0.60 -4.37 -22.59
N VAL A 80 0.39 -3.81 -23.79
CA VAL A 80 0.61 -2.37 -24.04
C VAL A 80 -0.46 -1.53 -23.34
N LEU A 81 -1.71 -2.01 -23.28
CA LEU A 81 -2.79 -1.37 -22.52
C LEU A 81 -2.45 -1.31 -21.02
N LEU A 82 -1.92 -2.39 -20.45
CA LEU A 82 -1.51 -2.45 -19.05
C LEU A 82 -0.37 -1.45 -18.76
N CYS A 83 0.62 -1.36 -19.65
CA CYS A 83 1.68 -0.36 -19.55
C CYS A 83 1.13 1.07 -19.62
N ALA A 84 0.30 1.38 -20.62
CA ALA A 84 -0.26 2.71 -20.81
C ALA A 84 -1.11 3.17 -19.62
N SER A 85 -2.02 2.31 -19.15
CA SER A 85 -2.87 2.57 -17.99
C SER A 85 -2.04 2.77 -16.72
N SER A 86 -1.09 1.88 -16.45
CA SER A 86 -0.20 1.98 -15.29
C SER A 86 0.60 3.30 -15.28
N MET A 87 1.19 3.69 -16.41
CA MET A 87 1.98 4.92 -16.52
C MET A 87 1.11 6.17 -16.35
N VAL A 88 -0.04 6.25 -17.03
CA VAL A 88 -0.97 7.39 -16.90
C VAL A 88 -1.45 7.51 -15.46
N THR A 89 -1.91 6.40 -14.86
CA THR A 89 -2.39 6.39 -13.49
C THR A 89 -1.29 6.83 -12.53
N ALA A 90 -0.09 6.25 -12.62
CA ALA A 90 1.01 6.58 -11.71
C ALA A 90 1.40 8.06 -11.82
N SER A 91 1.55 8.60 -13.04
CA SER A 91 1.94 9.99 -13.24
C SER A 91 0.86 11.00 -12.82
N VAL A 92 -0.41 10.74 -13.12
CA VAL A 92 -1.52 11.62 -12.72
C VAL A 92 -1.72 11.58 -11.20
N ALA A 93 -1.72 10.39 -10.61
CA ALA A 93 -1.82 10.23 -9.16
C ALA A 93 -0.66 10.95 -8.46
N SER A 94 0.57 10.74 -8.92
CA SER A 94 1.75 11.35 -8.31
C SER A 94 1.82 12.86 -8.50
N LEU A 95 1.24 13.41 -9.57
CA LEU A 95 1.11 14.86 -9.76
C LEU A 95 0.11 15.46 -8.77
N LEU A 96 -1.09 14.88 -8.69
CA LEU A 96 -2.14 15.38 -7.82
C LEU A 96 -1.73 15.27 -6.35
N LEU A 97 -1.29 14.09 -5.92
CA LEU A 97 -0.91 13.83 -4.55
C LEU A 97 0.38 14.56 -4.18
N GLY A 98 1.38 14.61 -5.07
CA GLY A 98 2.58 15.40 -4.85
C GLY A 98 2.28 16.89 -4.63
N SER A 99 1.37 17.47 -5.43
CA SER A 99 0.95 18.87 -5.29
C SER A 99 0.19 19.13 -3.98
N LEU A 100 -0.72 18.22 -3.61
CA LEU A 100 -1.43 18.24 -2.34
C LEU A 100 -0.44 18.20 -1.17
N MET A 101 0.54 17.29 -1.22
CA MET A 101 1.52 17.11 -0.16
C MET A 101 2.39 18.34 0.05
N VAL A 102 2.88 18.94 -1.04
CA VAL A 102 3.59 20.22 -0.99
C VAL A 102 2.72 21.29 -0.33
N GLY A 103 1.47 21.41 -0.75
CA GLY A 103 0.52 22.37 -0.18
C GLY A 103 0.32 22.19 1.32
N VAL A 104 0.12 20.95 1.77
CA VAL A 104 -0.05 20.60 3.19
C VAL A 104 1.19 20.91 4.01
N VAL A 105 2.40 20.61 3.51
CA VAL A 105 3.65 20.91 4.23
C VAL A 105 3.84 22.43 4.37
N ILE A 106 3.66 23.18 3.28
CA ILE A 106 3.78 24.66 3.30
C ILE A 106 2.73 25.26 4.23
N PHE A 107 1.49 24.78 4.19
CA PHE A 107 0.41 25.25 5.05
C PHE A 107 0.70 24.93 6.53
N SER A 108 1.11 23.70 6.84
CA SER A 108 1.50 23.29 8.19
C SER A 108 2.60 24.21 8.75
N ARG A 109 3.61 24.52 7.93
CA ARG A 109 4.70 25.42 8.32
C ARG A 109 4.21 26.84 8.59
N LYS A 110 3.32 27.39 7.75
CA LYS A 110 2.70 28.72 7.97
C LYS A 110 1.88 28.77 9.26
N CYS A 111 1.21 27.67 9.61
CA CYS A 111 0.45 27.54 10.85
C CYS A 111 1.33 27.20 12.07
N HIS A 112 2.66 27.13 11.94
CA HIS A 112 3.59 26.72 13.01
C HIS A 112 3.30 25.30 13.56
N LEU A 113 2.67 24.45 12.75
CA LEU A 113 2.40 23.06 13.07
C LEU A 113 3.51 22.18 12.49
N ASN A 114 3.87 21.10 13.19
CA ASN A 114 4.86 20.16 12.68
C ASN A 114 4.30 19.38 11.48
N PRO A 115 4.89 19.53 10.27
CA PRO A 115 4.40 18.86 9.08
C PRO A 115 4.41 17.34 9.17
N ASP A 116 5.30 16.71 9.95
CA ASP A 116 5.32 15.25 10.14
C ASP A 116 4.05 14.70 10.81
N ASN A 117 3.33 15.54 11.56
CA ASN A 117 2.09 15.15 12.24
C ASN A 117 0.84 15.32 11.36
N ILE A 118 0.95 16.03 10.23
CA ILE A 118 -0.19 16.38 9.37
C ILE A 118 0.02 15.82 7.96
N ALA A 119 1.15 16.16 7.33
CA ALA A 119 1.48 15.76 5.98
C ALA A 119 1.57 14.23 5.84
N THR A 120 2.35 13.58 6.70
CA THR A 120 2.59 12.12 6.56
C THR A 120 1.31 11.28 6.71
N PRO A 121 0.40 11.55 7.68
CA PRO A 121 -0.90 10.86 7.73
C PRO A 121 -1.85 11.20 6.56
N ILE A 122 -1.83 12.44 6.06
CA ILE A 122 -2.63 12.84 4.90
C ILE A 122 -2.14 12.12 3.63
N ALA A 123 -0.82 12.04 3.42
CA ALA A 123 -0.22 11.30 2.31
C ALA A 123 -0.63 9.82 2.31
N ALA A 124 -0.57 9.21 3.50
CA ALA A 124 -0.97 7.83 3.73
C ALA A 124 -2.44 7.60 3.36
N SER A 125 -3.36 8.41 3.91
CA SER A 125 -4.80 8.19 3.79
C SER A 125 -5.40 8.56 2.43
N LEU A 126 -5.03 9.72 1.86
CA LEU A 126 -5.63 10.19 0.60
C LEU A 126 -5.05 9.48 -0.61
N GLY A 127 -3.78 9.09 -0.57
CA GLY A 127 -3.15 8.58 -1.77
C GLY A 127 -3.61 7.17 -2.16
N ASP A 128 -3.87 6.27 -1.20
CA ASP A 128 -4.38 4.92 -1.53
C ASP A 128 -5.75 5.01 -2.22
N LEU A 129 -6.65 5.83 -1.69
CA LEU A 129 -7.98 6.08 -2.27
C LEU A 129 -7.88 6.71 -3.66
N THR A 130 -7.05 7.74 -3.81
CA THR A 130 -6.90 8.47 -5.08
C THR A 130 -6.28 7.58 -6.16
N THR A 131 -5.28 6.76 -5.81
CA THR A 131 -4.60 5.87 -6.76
C THR A 131 -5.53 4.76 -7.25
N LEU A 132 -6.30 4.13 -6.36
CA LEU A 132 -7.28 3.11 -6.76
C LEU A 132 -8.40 3.70 -7.62
N ALA A 133 -8.93 4.87 -7.25
CA ALA A 133 -9.96 5.56 -8.01
C ALA A 133 -9.46 5.94 -9.42
N LEU A 134 -8.23 6.49 -9.52
CA LEU A 134 -7.62 6.84 -10.80
C LEU A 134 -7.25 5.60 -11.62
N LEU A 135 -6.76 4.53 -11.00
CA LEU A 135 -6.46 3.28 -11.70
C LEU A 135 -7.71 2.71 -12.33
N ALA A 136 -8.79 2.59 -11.55
CA ALA A 136 -10.08 2.10 -12.04
C ALA A 136 -10.65 3.00 -13.15
N GLY A 137 -10.61 4.32 -12.97
CA GLY A 137 -11.11 5.29 -13.95
C GLY A 137 -10.31 5.30 -15.26
N VAL A 138 -8.98 5.37 -15.18
CA VAL A 138 -8.08 5.38 -16.35
C VAL A 138 -8.12 4.03 -17.06
N SER A 139 -8.11 2.91 -16.33
CA SER A 139 -8.25 1.58 -16.92
C SER A 139 -9.58 1.43 -17.65
N SER A 140 -10.68 1.92 -17.09
CA SER A 140 -12.00 1.88 -17.74
C SER A 140 -12.03 2.73 -19.01
N LEU A 141 -11.49 3.95 -18.97
CA LEU A 141 -11.42 4.84 -20.13
C LEU A 141 -10.58 4.24 -21.27
N LEU A 142 -9.40 3.68 -20.94
CA LEU A 142 -8.51 3.07 -21.92
C LEU A 142 -9.07 1.75 -22.45
N PHE A 143 -9.76 0.96 -21.62
CA PHE A 143 -10.44 -0.26 -22.06
C PHE A 143 -11.58 0.05 -23.04
N ASN A 144 -12.38 1.09 -22.76
CA ASN A 144 -13.45 1.54 -23.66
C ASN A 144 -12.92 2.15 -24.97
N THR A 145 -11.62 2.44 -25.06
CA THR A 145 -10.96 2.94 -26.27
C THR A 145 -9.98 1.93 -26.86
N MET A 146 -10.07 0.65 -26.46
CA MET A 146 -9.18 -0.42 -26.89
C MET A 146 -9.25 -0.69 -28.41
N ASP A 147 -10.35 -0.33 -29.05
CA ASP A 147 -10.51 -0.40 -30.52
C ASP A 147 -9.49 0.51 -31.26
N LEU A 148 -8.97 1.54 -30.58
CA LEU A 148 -7.90 2.41 -31.10
C LEU A 148 -6.52 1.82 -30.76
N VAL A 149 -6.10 0.81 -31.51
CA VAL A 149 -4.84 0.06 -31.31
C VAL A 149 -3.59 0.97 -31.20
N TRP A 150 -3.60 2.15 -31.82
CA TRP A 150 -2.49 3.11 -31.78
C TRP A 150 -2.42 3.98 -30.51
N LEU A 151 -3.51 4.08 -29.74
CA LEU A 151 -3.61 5.00 -28.60
C LEU A 151 -2.69 4.57 -27.45
N SER A 152 -2.74 3.30 -27.04
CA SER A 152 -1.91 2.80 -25.93
C SER A 152 -0.40 2.86 -26.23
N PRO A 153 0.10 2.45 -27.43
CA PRO A 153 1.49 2.66 -27.81
C PRO A 153 1.90 4.14 -27.81
N LEU A 154 1.05 5.03 -28.35
CA LEU A 154 1.32 6.47 -28.38
C LEU A 154 1.50 7.03 -26.96
N VAL A 155 0.60 6.68 -26.05
CA VAL A 155 0.67 7.09 -24.64
C VAL A 155 2.00 6.66 -24.02
N VAL A 156 2.38 5.38 -24.17
CA VAL A 156 3.66 4.87 -23.67
C VAL A 156 4.83 5.67 -24.25
N CYS A 157 4.87 5.88 -25.56
CA CYS A 157 5.93 6.64 -26.22
C CYS A 157 6.02 8.09 -25.69
N VAL A 158 4.90 8.77 -25.49
CA VAL A 158 4.85 10.14 -24.95
C VAL A 158 5.44 10.20 -23.54
N PHE A 159 5.04 9.30 -22.64
CA PHE A 159 5.58 9.28 -21.28
C PHE A 159 7.08 8.95 -21.24
N LEU A 160 7.53 8.00 -22.06
CA LEU A 160 8.96 7.69 -22.19
C LEU A 160 9.75 8.90 -22.72
N ALA A 161 9.20 9.66 -23.66
CA ALA A 161 9.82 10.87 -24.20
C ALA A 161 9.91 12.01 -23.17
N PHE A 162 9.06 12.03 -22.14
CA PHE A 162 9.15 13.01 -21.05
C PHE A 162 10.22 12.67 -20.00
N ILE A 163 10.73 11.43 -19.93
CA ILE A 163 11.74 11.03 -18.93
C ILE A 163 12.99 11.93 -18.99
N PRO A 164 13.63 12.20 -20.15
CA PRO A 164 14.80 13.07 -20.23
C PRO A 164 14.54 14.48 -19.68
N LEU A 165 13.34 15.02 -19.91
CA LEU A 165 12.94 16.33 -19.37
C LEU A 165 12.90 16.30 -17.85
N TRP A 166 12.25 15.30 -17.26
CA TRP A 166 12.16 15.16 -15.80
C TRP A 166 13.53 14.93 -15.16
N VAL A 167 14.37 14.10 -15.78
CA VAL A 167 15.77 13.88 -15.38
C VAL A 167 16.55 15.20 -15.41
N TYR A 168 16.42 15.98 -16.47
CA TYR A 168 17.10 17.26 -16.60
C TYR A 168 16.68 18.27 -15.52
N LEU A 169 15.36 18.43 -15.30
CA LEU A 169 14.82 19.32 -14.27
C LEU A 169 15.26 18.89 -12.87
N SER A 170 15.23 17.58 -12.58
CA SER A 170 15.63 17.04 -11.27
C SER A 170 17.15 17.14 -11.03
N ARG A 171 17.99 16.94 -12.05
CA ARG A 171 19.46 17.08 -11.93
C ARG A 171 19.92 18.51 -11.70
N ARG A 172 19.24 19.49 -12.31
CA ARG A 172 19.59 20.91 -12.12
C ARG A 172 19.26 21.40 -10.72
N ASN A 173 18.38 20.71 -10.00
CA ASN A 173 17.93 21.14 -8.69
C ASN A 173 18.82 20.57 -7.58
N PRO A 174 19.37 21.41 -6.69
CA PRO A 174 20.28 20.95 -5.63
C PRO A 174 19.62 19.99 -4.62
N TYR A 175 18.30 20.09 -4.41
CA TYR A 175 17.59 19.25 -3.45
C TYR A 175 17.29 17.85 -3.97
N THR A 176 17.31 17.64 -5.30
CA THR A 176 16.93 16.35 -5.90
C THR A 176 18.02 15.68 -6.70
N LYS A 177 19.10 16.38 -7.04
CA LYS A 177 20.21 15.81 -7.80
C LYS A 177 20.77 14.53 -7.17
N ASP A 178 21.04 14.55 -5.87
CA ASP A 178 21.62 13.39 -5.18
C ASP A 178 20.60 12.24 -5.05
N VAL A 179 19.33 12.58 -4.82
CA VAL A 179 18.23 11.61 -4.76
C VAL A 179 18.00 10.97 -6.13
N LEU A 180 18.14 11.70 -7.23
CA LEU A 180 18.04 11.14 -8.58
C LEU A 180 19.18 10.15 -8.87
N CYS A 181 20.36 10.29 -8.26
CA CYS A 181 21.45 9.35 -8.46
C CYS A 181 21.32 8.10 -7.56
N THR A 182 20.88 8.28 -6.32
CA THR A 182 20.93 7.23 -5.28
C THR A 182 19.58 6.59 -4.95
N GLY A 183 18.48 7.28 -5.24
CA GLY A 183 17.11 6.88 -4.88
C GLY A 183 16.51 5.74 -5.72
N TRP A 184 17.18 5.29 -6.79
CA TRP A 184 16.68 4.18 -7.62
C TRP A 184 16.75 2.83 -6.89
N VAL A 185 17.83 2.59 -6.15
CA VAL A 185 18.05 1.28 -5.51
C VAL A 185 16.92 0.96 -4.51
N PRO A 186 16.58 1.84 -3.54
CA PRO A 186 15.47 1.57 -2.63
C PRO A 186 14.13 1.37 -3.34
N VAL A 187 13.82 2.20 -4.34
CA VAL A 187 12.52 2.15 -5.03
C VAL A 187 12.36 0.90 -5.89
N ILE A 188 13.40 0.51 -6.65
CA ILE A 188 13.36 -0.69 -7.50
C ILE A 188 13.40 -1.96 -6.64
N CYS A 189 14.21 -2.00 -5.58
CA CYS A 189 14.21 -3.13 -4.67
C CYS A 189 12.86 -3.28 -3.96
N ALA A 190 12.26 -2.18 -3.52
CA ALA A 190 10.93 -2.17 -2.92
C ALA A 190 9.88 -2.72 -3.90
N MET A 191 9.88 -2.26 -5.16
CA MET A 191 9.01 -2.80 -6.20
C MET A 191 9.19 -4.32 -6.34
N GLY A 192 10.43 -4.82 -6.39
CA GLY A 192 10.72 -6.26 -6.46
C GLY A 192 10.17 -7.05 -5.27
N ILE A 193 10.34 -6.53 -4.04
CA ILE A 193 9.83 -7.17 -2.82
C ILE A 193 8.29 -7.19 -2.81
N SER A 194 7.63 -6.07 -3.11
CA SER A 194 6.17 -5.99 -3.21
C SER A 194 5.62 -6.89 -4.32
N SER A 195 6.35 -7.04 -5.43
CA SER A 195 6.01 -7.97 -6.51
C SER A 195 6.03 -9.43 -6.07
N VAL A 196 6.98 -9.85 -5.23
CA VAL A 196 6.97 -11.19 -4.61
C VAL A 196 5.73 -11.37 -3.74
N GLY A 197 5.36 -10.34 -2.96
CA GLY A 197 4.09 -10.30 -2.23
C GLY A 197 2.88 -10.47 -3.16
N GLY A 198 2.87 -9.81 -4.31
CA GLY A 198 1.82 -9.96 -5.33
C GLY A 198 1.71 -11.38 -5.90
N CYS A 199 2.81 -12.11 -6.02
CA CYS A 199 2.79 -13.52 -6.43
C CYS A 199 2.19 -14.43 -5.34
N ILE A 200 2.51 -14.18 -4.06
CA ILE A 200 1.89 -14.89 -2.94
C ILE A 200 0.38 -14.62 -2.90
N LEU A 201 -0.02 -13.37 -3.13
CA LEU A 201 -1.43 -12.99 -3.19
C LEU A 201 -2.16 -13.74 -4.30
N ASP A 202 -1.60 -13.78 -5.51
CA ASP A 202 -2.20 -14.46 -6.65
C ASP A 202 -2.39 -15.96 -6.37
N ALA A 203 -1.38 -16.62 -5.78
CA ALA A 203 -1.47 -18.01 -5.35
C ALA A 203 -2.46 -18.24 -4.18
N ALA A 204 -2.61 -17.30 -3.26
CA ALA A 204 -3.53 -17.42 -2.14
C ALA A 204 -4.99 -17.18 -2.56
N VAL A 205 -5.23 -16.22 -3.46
CA VAL A 205 -6.59 -15.85 -3.92
C VAL A 205 -7.23 -16.93 -4.77
N THR A 206 -6.44 -17.71 -5.53
CA THR A 206 -6.97 -18.87 -6.27
C THR A 206 -7.59 -19.92 -5.34
N ARG A 207 -7.07 -20.05 -4.12
CA ARG A 207 -7.61 -20.96 -3.09
C ARG A 207 -8.65 -20.28 -2.18
N PHE A 208 -8.48 -18.98 -1.90
CA PHE A 208 -9.28 -18.21 -0.95
C PHE A 208 -9.68 -16.85 -1.54
N SER A 209 -10.78 -16.80 -2.28
CA SER A 209 -11.22 -15.58 -2.97
C SER A 209 -11.47 -14.40 -2.01
N GLY A 210 -11.95 -14.68 -0.79
CA GLY A 210 -12.23 -13.67 0.24
C GLY A 210 -10.99 -12.96 0.80
N LEU A 211 -9.78 -13.51 0.60
CA LEU A 211 -8.54 -12.93 1.11
C LEU A 211 -8.21 -11.58 0.45
N ALA A 212 -8.52 -11.44 -0.84
CA ALA A 212 -8.16 -10.25 -1.64
C ALA A 212 -8.71 -8.95 -1.05
N VAL A 213 -9.88 -9.00 -0.39
CA VAL A 213 -10.56 -7.82 0.14
C VAL A 213 -9.84 -7.25 1.38
N PHE A 214 -9.12 -8.09 2.12
CA PHE A 214 -8.42 -7.69 3.34
C PHE A 214 -6.96 -7.26 3.10
N GLN A 215 -6.40 -7.59 1.94
CA GLN A 215 -5.00 -7.29 1.60
C GLN A 215 -4.71 -5.78 1.58
N PRO A 216 -5.53 -4.91 0.95
CA PRO A 216 -5.26 -3.47 0.95
C PRO A 216 -5.26 -2.86 2.36
N VAL A 217 -6.09 -3.41 3.27
CA VAL A 217 -6.19 -2.92 4.65
C VAL A 217 -4.94 -3.29 5.44
N ILE A 218 -4.50 -4.55 5.40
CA ILE A 218 -3.34 -4.99 6.19
C ILE A 218 -2.04 -4.32 5.73
N ASN A 219 -1.86 -4.21 4.42
CA ASN A 219 -0.69 -3.56 3.85
C ASN A 219 -0.75 -2.04 4.01
N GLY A 220 -1.91 -1.43 3.75
CA GLY A 220 -2.12 0.01 3.88
C GLY A 220 -1.91 0.49 5.31
N VAL A 221 -2.51 -0.17 6.30
CA VAL A 221 -2.32 0.22 7.71
C VAL A 221 -0.85 0.05 8.13
N GLY A 222 -0.25 -1.12 7.90
CA GLY A 222 1.13 -1.36 8.33
C GLY A 222 2.16 -0.47 7.63
N GLY A 223 2.07 -0.36 6.30
CA GLY A 223 2.96 0.46 5.47
C GLY A 223 2.87 1.95 5.83
N ASN A 224 1.67 2.47 6.07
CA ASN A 224 1.47 3.86 6.42
C ASN A 224 1.98 4.18 7.85
N LEU A 225 1.74 3.29 8.83
CA LEU A 225 2.22 3.51 10.20
C LEU A 225 3.75 3.46 10.29
N VAL A 226 4.39 2.54 9.58
CA VAL A 226 5.86 2.44 9.57
C VAL A 226 6.49 3.63 8.87
N ALA A 227 5.86 4.17 7.83
CA ALA A 227 6.31 5.40 7.18
C ALA A 227 6.24 6.61 8.11
N ILE A 228 5.11 6.79 8.84
CA ILE A 228 4.97 7.85 9.85
C ILE A 228 6.07 7.76 10.91
N GLN A 229 6.34 6.55 11.41
CA GLN A 229 7.40 6.33 12.40
C GLN A 229 8.79 6.64 11.82
N SER A 230 9.04 6.24 10.57
CA SER A 230 10.32 6.46 9.88
C SER A 230 10.61 7.94 9.67
N CYS A 231 9.62 8.72 9.21
CA CYS A 231 9.74 10.19 9.08
C CYS A 231 10.09 10.81 10.43
N LYS A 232 9.36 10.46 11.50
CA LYS A 232 9.61 11.01 12.83
C LYS A 232 11.01 10.68 13.38
N LEU A 233 11.51 9.48 13.11
CA LEU A 233 12.86 9.07 13.49
C LEU A 233 13.92 9.83 12.69
N SER A 234 13.70 9.98 11.38
CA SER A 234 14.60 10.73 10.49
C SER A 234 14.68 12.21 10.86
N THR A 235 13.55 12.90 10.99
CA THR A 235 13.48 14.31 11.42
C THR A 235 14.18 14.49 12.77
N PHE A 236 13.94 13.58 13.73
CA PHE A 236 14.59 13.65 15.04
C PHE A 236 16.12 13.57 14.92
N LEU A 237 16.65 12.63 14.13
CA LEU A 237 18.09 12.49 13.91
C LEU A 237 18.67 13.71 13.21
N ALA A 238 17.97 14.25 12.21
CA ALA A 238 18.36 15.46 11.50
C ALA A 238 18.42 16.71 12.39
N GLN A 239 17.51 16.82 13.36
CA GLN A 239 17.49 17.93 14.32
C GLN A 239 18.53 17.78 15.44
N ARG A 240 18.90 16.55 15.82
CA ARG A 240 19.69 16.25 17.03
C ARG A 240 21.13 15.82 16.75
N SER A 241 21.47 15.51 15.52
CA SER A 241 22.78 14.97 15.16
C SER A 241 23.17 15.30 13.72
N LYS A 242 24.47 15.22 13.42
CA LYS A 242 24.94 15.28 12.03
C LYS A 242 24.90 13.89 11.42
N MET A 243 24.58 13.83 10.14
CA MET A 243 24.57 12.58 9.37
C MET A 243 25.91 11.83 9.51
N GLY A 244 25.84 10.54 9.87
CA GLY A 244 26.99 9.70 10.21
C GLY A 244 27.35 9.64 11.70
N SER A 245 26.65 10.39 12.56
CA SER A 245 26.82 10.34 14.02
C SER A 245 25.47 10.23 14.72
N HIS A 246 25.39 9.47 15.80
CA HIS A 246 24.18 9.37 16.61
C HIS A 246 24.16 10.42 17.72
N PRO A 247 22.97 10.87 18.17
CA PRO A 247 22.87 11.77 19.31
C PRO A 247 23.33 11.07 20.59
N SER A 248 24.13 11.74 21.42
CA SER A 248 24.73 11.15 22.64
C SER A 248 23.74 10.49 23.61
N SER A 249 22.48 10.94 23.60
CA SER A 249 21.39 10.36 24.39
C SER A 249 20.80 9.05 23.84
N ASP A 250 21.04 8.74 22.56
CA ASP A 250 20.54 7.53 21.87
C ASP A 250 21.51 7.08 20.75
N ASN A 251 22.56 6.35 21.15
CA ASN A 251 23.64 5.92 20.25
C ASN A 251 23.46 4.51 19.65
N GLN A 252 22.39 3.80 20.01
CA GLN A 252 22.21 2.42 19.58
C GLN A 252 21.37 2.33 18.31
N SER A 253 21.93 1.68 17.28
CA SER A 253 21.22 1.46 16.01
C SER A 253 20.07 0.49 16.18
N CYS A 254 20.33 -0.68 16.77
CA CYS A 254 19.31 -1.63 17.16
C CYS A 254 19.26 -1.76 18.68
N ILE A 255 18.04 -1.74 19.21
CA ILE A 255 17.75 -1.94 20.63
C ILE A 255 16.95 -3.23 20.80
N ASN A 256 16.87 -3.75 22.02
CA ASN A 256 16.01 -4.91 22.29
C ASN A 256 14.53 -4.55 22.03
N PRO A 257 13.69 -5.48 21.52
CA PRO A 257 12.27 -5.21 21.25
C PRO A 257 11.52 -4.66 22.47
N CYS A 258 11.77 -5.19 23.66
CA CYS A 258 11.18 -4.67 24.90
C CYS A 258 11.61 -3.21 25.17
N SER A 259 12.84 -2.82 24.82
CA SER A 259 13.26 -1.42 24.92
C SER A 259 12.57 -0.56 23.85
N ALA A 260 12.41 -1.10 22.63
CA ALA A 260 11.74 -0.40 21.53
C ALA A 260 10.28 -0.08 21.87
N PHE A 261 9.53 -1.04 22.43
CA PHE A 261 8.10 -0.87 22.71
C PHE A 261 7.80 -0.43 24.14
N CYS A 262 8.51 -0.92 25.15
CA CYS A 262 8.23 -0.60 26.56
C CYS A 262 9.15 0.50 27.13
N GLY A 263 10.03 1.08 26.32
CA GLY A 263 10.90 2.18 26.73
C GLY A 263 10.16 3.46 27.11
N LYS A 264 10.85 4.33 27.86
CA LYS A 264 10.36 5.67 28.25
C LYS A 264 10.66 6.76 27.21
N THR A 265 11.33 6.41 26.11
CA THR A 265 11.71 7.38 25.08
C THR A 265 10.47 7.88 24.31
N SER A 266 10.57 9.06 23.69
CA SER A 266 9.51 9.61 22.84
C SER A 266 9.14 8.63 21.71
N HIS A 267 10.14 7.97 21.12
CA HIS A 267 9.96 6.99 20.04
C HIS A 267 9.22 5.74 20.49
N SER A 268 9.51 5.21 21.69
CA SER A 268 8.78 4.08 22.28
C SER A 268 7.32 4.45 22.59
N ARG A 269 7.06 5.69 23.01
CA ARG A 269 5.70 6.19 23.18
C ARG A 269 4.96 6.27 21.84
N THR A 270 5.58 6.80 20.80
CA THR A 270 4.97 6.84 19.46
C THR A 270 4.71 5.43 18.93
N ALA A 271 5.66 4.51 19.04
CA ALA A 271 5.47 3.12 18.61
C ALA A 271 4.30 2.43 19.34
N ARG A 272 4.16 2.63 20.66
CA ARG A 272 2.99 2.11 21.41
C ARG A 272 1.67 2.72 20.98
N LEU A 273 1.63 4.03 20.72
CA LEU A 273 0.43 4.70 20.24
C LEU A 273 0.02 4.17 18.85
N LEU A 274 0.98 3.97 17.95
CA LEU A 274 0.72 3.38 16.64
C LEU A 274 0.22 1.93 16.77
N MET A 275 0.84 1.11 17.64
CA MET A 275 0.38 -0.25 17.94
C MET A 275 -1.04 -0.29 18.52
N LEU A 276 -1.37 0.62 19.44
CA LEU A 276 -2.70 0.72 20.03
C LEU A 276 -3.77 1.05 18.97
N MET A 277 -3.41 1.84 17.96
CA MET A 277 -4.31 2.26 16.88
C MET A 277 -4.61 1.13 15.88
N VAL A 278 -3.75 0.10 15.80
CA VAL A 278 -3.94 -1.05 14.90
C VAL A 278 -5.27 -1.74 15.18
N LEU A 279 -5.53 -2.13 16.44
CA LEU A 279 -6.75 -2.86 16.81
C LEU A 279 -8.05 -2.14 16.41
N PRO A 280 -8.33 -0.90 16.87
CA PRO A 280 -9.57 -0.22 16.50
C PRO A 280 -9.62 0.08 14.99
N GLY A 281 -8.50 0.45 14.36
CA GLY A 281 -8.45 0.72 12.92
C GLY A 281 -8.84 -0.51 12.09
N HIS A 282 -8.22 -1.65 12.36
CA HIS A 282 -8.52 -2.89 11.66
C HIS A 282 -9.95 -3.39 11.91
N VAL A 283 -10.46 -3.28 13.14
CA VAL A 283 -11.85 -3.62 13.46
C VAL A 283 -12.81 -2.78 12.62
N ILE A 284 -12.62 -1.46 12.56
CA ILE A 284 -13.46 -0.55 11.75
C ILE A 284 -13.43 -0.98 10.28
N PHE A 285 -12.25 -1.23 9.71
CA PHE A 285 -12.13 -1.64 8.31
C PHE A 285 -12.79 -2.99 8.02
N VAL A 286 -12.60 -3.98 8.90
CA VAL A 286 -13.20 -5.31 8.75
C VAL A 286 -14.74 -5.24 8.75
N TYR A 287 -15.33 -4.48 9.67
CA TYR A 287 -16.80 -4.29 9.67
C TYR A 287 -17.29 -3.45 8.49
N THR A 288 -16.51 -2.46 8.05
CA THR A 288 -16.82 -1.69 6.83
C THR A 288 -16.85 -2.58 5.60
N ILE A 289 -15.88 -3.49 5.45
CA ILE A 289 -15.85 -4.47 4.36
C ILE A 289 -17.10 -5.34 4.37
N ARG A 290 -17.53 -5.82 5.54
CA ARG A 290 -18.76 -6.61 5.67
C ARG A 290 -20.01 -5.85 5.22
N LEU A 291 -20.10 -4.56 5.56
CA LEU A 291 -21.20 -3.70 5.14
C LEU A 291 -21.20 -3.48 3.62
N LEU A 292 -20.02 -3.18 3.04
CA LEU A 292 -19.88 -2.90 1.61
C LEU A 292 -20.04 -4.15 0.73
N SER A 293 -19.65 -5.33 1.22
CA SER A 293 -19.76 -6.61 0.48
C SER A 293 -21.15 -7.24 0.59
N ALA A 294 -22.17 -6.46 0.98
CA ALA A 294 -23.55 -6.90 1.19
C ALA A 294 -23.68 -8.16 2.08
N GLY A 295 -22.76 -8.35 3.04
CA GLY A 295 -22.78 -9.50 3.96
C GLY A 295 -22.26 -10.83 3.40
N HIS A 296 -21.76 -10.90 2.17
CA HIS A 296 -21.19 -12.12 1.59
C HIS A 296 -19.89 -12.58 2.29
N THR A 297 -19.22 -11.68 3.03
CA THR A 297 -18.07 -12.02 3.87
C THR A 297 -18.54 -12.41 5.27
N VAL A 298 -18.45 -13.69 5.61
CA VAL A 298 -18.72 -14.19 6.96
C VAL A 298 -17.54 -13.87 7.87
N ILE A 299 -17.77 -13.05 8.89
CA ILE A 299 -16.76 -12.73 9.91
C ILE A 299 -17.01 -13.60 11.13
N THR A 300 -16.19 -14.62 11.34
CA THR A 300 -16.21 -15.42 12.56
C THR A 300 -15.32 -14.79 13.64
N PRO A 301 -15.59 -15.03 14.94
CA PRO A 301 -14.70 -14.58 16.00
C PRO A 301 -13.27 -15.14 15.87
N ILE A 302 -13.12 -16.35 15.35
CA ILE A 302 -11.82 -17.01 15.13
C ILE A 302 -11.07 -16.30 14.00
N PHE A 303 -11.74 -16.03 12.86
CA PHE A 303 -11.17 -15.21 11.78
C PHE A 303 -10.69 -13.86 12.30
N LEU A 304 -11.54 -13.15 13.06
CA LEU A 304 -11.20 -11.83 13.59
C LEU A 304 -9.99 -11.91 14.53
N ALA A 305 -9.91 -12.92 15.40
CA ALA A 305 -8.77 -13.12 16.29
C ALA A 305 -7.47 -13.40 15.52
N CYS A 306 -7.49 -14.30 14.53
CA CYS A 306 -6.33 -14.59 13.68
C CYS A 306 -5.89 -13.35 12.88
N TYR A 307 -6.84 -12.65 12.25
CA TYR A 307 -6.57 -11.45 11.46
C TYR A 307 -5.96 -10.32 12.28
N LEU A 308 -6.51 -10.03 13.47
CA LEU A 308 -5.98 -9.00 14.37
C LEU A 308 -4.61 -9.38 14.91
N THR A 309 -4.38 -10.66 15.20
CA THR A 309 -3.06 -11.16 15.65
C THR A 309 -2.01 -11.00 14.55
N ALA A 310 -2.34 -11.40 13.32
CA ALA A 310 -1.47 -11.23 12.15
C ALA A 310 -1.14 -9.74 11.91
N SER A 311 -2.15 -8.87 11.98
CA SER A 311 -2.00 -7.43 11.78
C SER A 311 -1.12 -6.80 12.87
N LEU A 312 -1.35 -7.12 14.15
CA LEU A 312 -0.51 -6.64 15.25
C LEU A 312 0.93 -7.11 15.12
N PHE A 313 1.13 -8.38 14.77
CA PHE A 313 2.46 -8.95 14.59
C PHE A 313 3.21 -8.29 13.43
N GLN A 314 2.53 -8.07 12.30
CA GLN A 314 3.09 -7.36 11.15
C GLN A 314 3.54 -5.94 11.51
N VAL A 315 2.67 -5.14 12.12
CA VAL A 315 3.01 -3.76 12.51
C VAL A 315 4.13 -3.72 13.56
N ALA A 316 4.14 -4.65 14.51
CA ALA A 316 5.22 -4.74 15.51
C ALA A 316 6.58 -4.99 14.85
N LEU A 317 6.66 -5.94 13.91
CA LEU A 317 7.90 -6.20 13.17
C LEU A 317 8.34 -4.97 12.38
N LEU A 318 7.42 -4.31 11.69
CA LEU A 318 7.72 -3.12 10.90
C LEU A 318 8.24 -1.95 11.73
N LEU A 319 7.58 -1.63 12.85
CA LEU A 319 8.03 -0.54 13.73
C LEU A 319 9.40 -0.84 14.35
N TYR A 320 9.67 -2.11 14.67
CA TYR A 320 10.99 -2.52 15.14
C TYR A 320 12.06 -2.35 14.06
N PHE A 321 11.81 -2.84 12.85
CA PHE A 321 12.72 -2.68 11.73
C PHE A 321 12.94 -1.22 11.36
N ALA A 322 11.91 -0.37 11.43
CA ALA A 322 12.07 1.07 11.22
C ALA A 322 13.08 1.69 12.18
N ARG A 323 13.00 1.36 13.48
CA ARG A 323 13.94 1.88 14.48
C ARG A 323 15.38 1.44 14.20
N CYS A 324 15.57 0.18 13.85
CA CYS A 324 16.88 -0.38 13.49
C CYS A 324 17.45 0.25 12.23
N MET A 325 16.65 0.25 11.16
CA MET A 325 17.07 0.58 9.81
C MET A 325 17.33 2.08 9.65
N VAL A 326 16.48 2.95 10.20
CA VAL A 326 16.68 4.41 10.13
C VAL A 326 17.97 4.82 10.84
N TYR A 327 18.23 4.31 12.05
CA TYR A 327 19.47 4.63 12.77
C TYR A 327 20.71 4.04 12.10
N TRP A 328 20.60 2.82 11.56
CA TRP A 328 21.70 2.19 10.83
C TRP A 328 22.05 2.98 9.56
N MET A 329 21.05 3.37 8.77
CA MET A 329 21.22 4.22 7.58
C MET A 329 21.85 5.56 7.95
N TRP A 330 21.34 6.21 9.01
CA TRP A 330 21.89 7.47 9.50
C TRP A 330 23.37 7.37 9.88
N GLY A 331 23.76 6.30 10.58
CA GLY A 331 25.16 6.04 10.94
C GLY A 331 26.05 5.77 9.72
N ARG A 332 25.49 5.26 8.63
CA ARG A 332 26.18 5.01 7.35
C ARG A 332 26.17 6.20 6.39
N ARG A 333 25.68 7.36 6.82
CA ARG A 333 25.49 8.55 5.96
C ARG A 333 24.55 8.32 4.78
N ILE A 334 23.57 7.46 4.95
CA ILE A 334 22.47 7.25 4.00
C ILE A 334 21.27 8.00 4.54
N ASP A 335 20.66 8.85 3.71
CA ASP A 335 19.47 9.60 4.09
C ASP A 335 18.25 8.64 4.20
N PRO A 336 17.73 8.41 5.41
CA PRO A 336 16.60 7.51 5.61
C PRO A 336 15.30 8.04 5.00
N ASP A 337 15.14 9.35 4.74
CA ASP A 337 13.95 9.90 4.07
C ASP A 337 13.83 9.42 2.62
N ASN A 338 14.95 9.06 1.99
CA ASN A 338 15.01 8.57 0.61
C ASN A 338 14.97 7.05 0.52
N ALA A 339 15.49 6.35 1.54
CA ALA A 339 15.78 4.93 1.44
C ALA A 339 14.97 4.07 2.43
N ALA A 340 14.67 4.54 3.64
CA ALA A 340 14.07 3.68 4.66
C ALA A 340 12.62 3.32 4.34
N ILE A 341 11.82 4.33 3.95
CA ILE A 341 10.39 4.17 3.69
C ILE A 341 10.12 3.10 2.62
N PRO A 342 10.74 3.12 1.42
CA PRO A 342 10.48 2.12 0.39
C PRO A 342 10.72 0.68 0.82
N TYR A 343 11.79 0.39 1.55
CA TYR A 343 12.05 -0.97 2.00
C TYR A 343 11.07 -1.40 3.10
N LEU A 344 10.72 -0.50 4.02
CA LEU A 344 9.85 -0.82 5.15
C LEU A 344 8.41 -1.06 4.70
N THR A 345 7.90 -0.26 3.75
CA THR A 345 6.57 -0.47 3.16
C THR A 345 6.53 -1.75 2.33
N ALA A 346 7.55 -2.03 1.50
CA ALA A 346 7.60 -3.27 0.72
C ALA A 346 7.74 -4.52 1.60
N LEU A 347 8.52 -4.42 2.68
CA LEU A 347 8.55 -5.47 3.70
C LEU A 347 7.17 -5.63 4.35
N GLY A 348 6.46 -4.52 4.58
CA GLY A 348 5.09 -4.53 5.09
C GLY A 348 4.11 -5.20 4.14
N ASP A 349 4.28 -4.99 2.83
CA ASP A 349 3.48 -5.64 1.80
C ASP A 349 3.66 -7.15 1.82
N LEU A 350 4.93 -7.59 1.81
CA LEU A 350 5.29 -9.00 1.82
C LEU A 350 4.82 -9.70 3.10
N LEU A 351 5.13 -9.12 4.27
CA LEU A 351 4.73 -9.67 5.57
C LEU A 351 3.21 -9.68 5.73
N GLY A 352 2.52 -8.62 5.33
CA GLY A 352 1.07 -8.51 5.43
C GLY A 352 0.37 -9.60 4.63
N ILE A 353 0.76 -9.79 3.37
CA ILE A 353 0.19 -10.83 2.50
C ILE A 353 0.53 -12.23 3.02
N ALA A 354 1.78 -12.48 3.40
CA ALA A 354 2.21 -13.79 3.88
C ALA A 354 1.48 -14.20 5.18
N LEU A 355 1.40 -13.29 6.16
CA LEU A 355 0.72 -13.55 7.44
C LEU A 355 -0.80 -13.70 7.25
N LEU A 356 -1.39 -12.95 6.32
CA LEU A 356 -2.80 -13.09 5.98
C LEU A 356 -3.05 -14.46 5.32
N ALA A 357 -2.24 -14.86 4.35
CA ALA A 357 -2.34 -16.17 3.70
C ALA A 357 -2.21 -17.32 4.70
N LEU A 358 -1.23 -17.24 5.62
CA LEU A 358 -1.07 -18.20 6.71
C LEU A 358 -2.30 -18.27 7.62
N SER A 359 -2.92 -17.13 7.91
CA SER A 359 -4.17 -17.08 8.69
C SER A 359 -5.32 -17.80 7.99
N PHE A 360 -5.46 -17.62 6.67
CA PHE A 360 -6.46 -18.33 5.88
C PHE A 360 -6.20 -19.84 5.77
N TRP A 361 -4.94 -20.27 5.60
CA TRP A 361 -4.61 -21.70 5.66
C TRP A 361 -4.93 -22.32 7.02
N PHE A 362 -4.66 -21.61 8.11
CA PHE A 362 -5.00 -22.07 9.45
C PHE A 362 -6.52 -22.22 9.62
N LEU A 363 -7.30 -21.23 9.17
CA LEU A 363 -8.77 -21.26 9.23
C LEU A 363 -9.39 -22.34 8.35
N ASP A 364 -8.82 -22.60 7.18
CA ASP A 364 -9.20 -23.71 6.29
C ASP A 364 -9.00 -25.06 6.98
N GLY A 365 -7.87 -25.24 7.68
CA GLY A 365 -7.60 -26.43 8.49
C GLY A 365 -8.57 -26.63 9.66
N LEU A 366 -9.22 -25.57 10.13
CA LEU A 366 -10.28 -25.62 11.15
C LEU A 366 -11.69 -25.77 10.55
N GLY A 367 -11.84 -25.71 9.23
CA GLY A 367 -13.13 -25.72 8.56
C GLY A 367 -13.99 -24.48 8.84
N ASP A 368 -13.36 -23.32 9.08
CA ASP A 368 -14.07 -22.10 9.47
C ASP A 368 -14.95 -21.55 8.33
N ALA A 369 -16.16 -21.11 8.68
CA ALA A 369 -17.17 -20.61 7.74
C ALA A 369 -16.71 -19.38 6.93
N SER A 370 -15.78 -18.59 7.45
CA SER A 370 -15.21 -17.42 6.76
C SER A 370 -14.44 -17.78 5.49
N VAL A 371 -13.89 -19.00 5.43
CA VAL A 371 -13.13 -19.51 4.29
C VAL A 371 -14.03 -20.28 3.33
N THR A 372 -14.89 -21.16 3.85
CA THR A 372 -15.74 -22.06 3.05
C THR A 372 -16.90 -21.35 2.34
N ALA A 373 -17.45 -20.27 2.89
CA ALA A 373 -18.49 -19.47 2.25
C ALA A 373 -18.00 -18.64 1.05
N SER A 374 -16.68 -18.59 0.81
CA SER A 374 -16.04 -17.84 -0.28
C SER A 374 -15.65 -18.70 -1.49
N GLY A 375 -16.11 -19.96 -1.55
CA GLY A 375 -15.95 -20.82 -2.72
C GLY A 375 -16.64 -20.24 -3.96
N PRO A 376 -16.18 -20.57 -5.19
CA PRO A 376 -16.87 -20.14 -6.40
C PRO A 376 -18.33 -20.63 -6.36
N PRO A 377 -19.29 -19.89 -6.93
CA PRO A 377 -20.65 -20.39 -7.04
C PRO A 377 -20.60 -21.76 -7.75
N PRO A 378 -21.41 -22.74 -7.31
CA PRO A 378 -21.47 -24.02 -7.99
C PRO A 378 -21.77 -23.75 -9.47
N LEU A 379 -20.93 -24.30 -10.35
CA LEU A 379 -21.18 -24.34 -11.79
C LEU A 379 -22.60 -24.88 -11.97
N HIS A 380 -23.45 -24.13 -12.68
CA HIS A 380 -24.82 -24.52 -13.02
C HIS A 380 -24.87 -26.00 -13.39
N GLY A 381 -25.50 -26.84 -12.56
CA GLY A 381 -25.70 -28.24 -12.94
C GLY A 381 -25.95 -29.29 -11.85
N GLU A 382 -25.86 -29.02 -10.55
CA GLU A 382 -26.22 -30.04 -9.53
C GLU A 382 -27.48 -29.67 -8.74
N PRO A 383 -28.52 -30.52 -8.74
CA PRO A 383 -29.74 -30.27 -7.98
C PRO A 383 -29.47 -30.41 -6.48
N LEU A 384 -30.00 -29.46 -5.70
CA LEU A 384 -30.04 -29.51 -4.23
C LEU A 384 -30.64 -30.85 -3.77
N SER A 385 -29.81 -31.72 -3.24
CA SER A 385 -30.24 -32.88 -2.47
C SER A 385 -29.24 -33.12 -1.34
N SER A 386 -29.78 -33.11 -0.12
CA SER A 386 -29.18 -33.59 1.13
C SER A 386 -28.15 -32.70 1.86
N ALA A 387 -28.66 -31.69 2.57
CA ALA A 387 -28.11 -31.30 3.89
C ALA A 387 -29.08 -30.36 4.62
N ALA A 388 -30.09 -30.92 5.29
CA ALA A 388 -30.83 -30.20 6.33
C ALA A 388 -30.63 -30.96 7.66
N PRO A 389 -30.13 -30.33 8.73
CA PRO A 389 -30.03 -30.98 10.02
C PRO A 389 -31.41 -31.04 10.68
N SER A 390 -31.73 -32.21 11.21
CA SER A 390 -32.91 -32.50 12.01
C SER A 390 -32.95 -31.66 13.29
N ALA A 391 -33.91 -30.75 13.38
CA ALA A 391 -34.36 -30.18 14.65
C ALA A 391 -35.89 -30.31 14.69
N GLY A 392 -36.37 -31.19 15.56
CA GLY A 392 -37.80 -31.44 15.74
C GLY A 392 -38.48 -30.29 16.48
N TYR A 393 -39.65 -29.92 16.01
CA TYR A 393 -40.74 -29.43 16.86
C TYR A 393 -42.08 -29.87 16.26
N SER A 394 -42.76 -30.71 17.02
CA SER A 394 -44.12 -31.18 16.84
C SER A 394 -45.13 -30.09 17.22
N TYR A 395 -46.05 -29.74 16.31
CA TYR A 395 -47.42 -29.33 16.67
C TYR A 395 -48.41 -29.80 15.59
N LEU A 396 -49.45 -30.49 16.06
CA LEU A 396 -50.62 -30.91 15.31
C LEU A 396 -51.46 -29.72 14.81
N SER A 397 -52.07 -29.86 13.63
CA SER A 397 -53.52 -30.05 13.47
C SER A 397 -54.11 -29.31 12.26
N THR A 398 -54.67 -30.12 11.34
CA THR A 398 -55.94 -29.92 10.62
C THR A 398 -56.22 -28.61 9.87
N ALA A 399 -56.30 -28.70 8.54
CA ALA A 399 -57.56 -28.48 7.81
C ALA A 399 -57.39 -28.86 6.32
N ALA A 400 -58.26 -29.77 5.88
CA ALA A 400 -58.46 -30.17 4.49
C ALA A 400 -59.35 -29.16 3.76
N VAL A 401 -59.11 -28.91 2.47
CA VAL A 401 -60.12 -28.72 1.40
C VAL A 401 -59.43 -29.00 0.03
N PRO A 402 -60.12 -29.62 -0.96
CA PRO A 402 -59.49 -30.41 -2.01
C PRO A 402 -59.54 -29.76 -3.42
N THR A 403 -58.71 -30.33 -4.31
CA THR A 403 -58.82 -30.44 -5.77
C THR A 403 -59.84 -29.59 -6.54
N LEU A 404 -59.33 -28.82 -7.51
CA LEU A 404 -59.98 -28.64 -8.82
C LEU A 404 -58.93 -28.85 -9.93
N LEU A 405 -59.28 -29.78 -10.83
CA LEU A 405 -58.56 -30.19 -12.04
C LEU A 405 -58.65 -29.09 -13.15
N PRO A 406 -57.79 -29.16 -14.17
CA PRO A 406 -57.57 -28.11 -15.17
C PRO A 406 -58.53 -28.22 -16.35
N LEU A 407 -58.71 -27.13 -17.09
CA LEU A 407 -59.18 -27.13 -18.48
C LEU A 407 -58.64 -25.87 -19.18
N ASP A 408 -57.92 -26.14 -20.28
CA ASP A 408 -57.60 -25.34 -21.47
C ASP A 408 -56.97 -23.93 -21.38
#